data_AF-A0A843XRM4-F1
#
_entry.id   AF-A0A843XRM4-F1
#
_cell.length_a   1.000
_cell.length_b   1.000
_cell.length_c   1.000
_cell.angle_alpha   90.00
_cell.angle_beta   90.00
_cell.angle_gamma   90.00
#
_symmetry.space_group_name_H-M   'P 1'
#
loop_
_entity.id
_entity.type
_entity.pdbx_description
1 polymer ?
#
loop_
_entity_poly.entity_id
_entity_poly.type
_entity_poly.pdbx_seq_one_letter_code
_entity_poly.pdbx_strand_id
1 'polypeptide(L)'
;MVYLKSFKKSLVNVALATIENKDPLKKVGDCDLGCEYWEVAINVALVYSEPLPRPYGQFKTIGDAIGETIAWPFTLVRMCLLTVQIP
;
A
#
# COMPACT_ATOMS: atom_id res chain seq x y z
N MET A 1 -9.37 -6.51 -2.52
CA MET A 1 -8.58 -6.03 -1.35
C MET A 1 -7.33 -6.86 -1.17
N VAL A 2 -6.26 -6.23 -0.69
CA VAL A 2 -4.94 -6.84 -0.43
C VAL A 2 -4.42 -6.44 0.94
N TYR A 3 -3.60 -7.28 1.55
CA TYR A 3 -2.76 -6.89 2.68
C TYR A 3 -1.43 -6.33 2.20
N LEU A 4 -1.01 -5.23 2.80
CA LEU A 4 0.36 -4.75 2.69
C LEU A 4 1.18 -5.34 3.84
N LYS A 5 2.38 -5.84 3.54
CA LYS A 5 3.33 -6.39 4.53
C LYS A 5 4.40 -5.36 4.90
N SER A 6 4.86 -5.42 6.15
CA SER A 6 5.97 -4.57 6.64
C SER A 6 7.29 -4.87 5.92
N PHE A 7 8.11 -3.83 5.73
CA PHE A 7 9.49 -3.96 5.23
C PHE A 7 10.39 -4.71 6.19
N LYS A 8 10.26 -4.41 7.49
CA LYS A 8 11.14 -4.92 8.54
C LYS A 8 10.73 -6.32 8.98
N LYS A 9 9.44 -6.63 8.88
CA LYS A 9 8.85 -7.88 9.34
C LYS A 9 7.77 -8.34 8.35
N SER A 10 8.18 -8.96 7.25
CA SER A 10 7.28 -9.34 6.14
C SER A 10 6.13 -10.28 6.50
N LEU A 11 6.15 -10.88 7.70
CA LEU A 11 5.02 -11.64 8.24
C LEU A 11 3.88 -10.74 8.77
N VAL A 12 4.17 -9.50 9.15
CA VAL A 12 3.22 -8.55 9.73
C VAL A 12 2.45 -7.81 8.63
N ASN A 13 1.12 -7.87 8.69
CA ASN A 13 0.24 -7.01 7.88
C ASN A 13 0.22 -5.61 8.49
N VAL A 14 0.42 -4.58 7.67
CA VAL A 14 0.46 -3.16 8.11
C VAL A 14 -0.73 -2.36 7.62
N ALA A 15 -1.39 -2.80 6.55
CA ALA A 15 -2.60 -2.18 6.03
C ALA A 15 -3.48 -3.16 5.25
N LEU A 16 -4.77 -2.84 5.15
CA LEU A 16 -5.66 -3.34 4.11
C LEU A 16 -5.76 -2.26 3.02
N ALA A 17 -5.61 -2.65 1.76
CA ALA A 17 -5.55 -1.74 0.64
C ALA A 17 -6.26 -2.29 -0.60
N THR A 18 -6.40 -1.43 -1.61
CA THR A 18 -6.88 -1.76 -2.96
C THR A 18 -5.80 -1.42 -3.96
N ILE A 19 -5.59 -2.26 -4.98
CA ILE A 19 -4.62 -1.97 -6.04
C ILE A 19 -5.31 -1.07 -7.05
N GLU A 20 -4.75 0.11 -7.29
CA GLU A 20 -5.29 1.09 -8.24
C GLU A 20 -4.56 1.02 -9.58
N ASN A 21 -3.23 0.82 -9.58
CA ASN A 21 -2.44 0.79 -10.80
C ASN A 21 -1.16 -0.05 -10.69
N LYS A 22 -0.67 -0.55 -11.82
CA LYS A 22 0.58 -1.32 -11.97
C LYS A 22 1.46 -0.82 -13.13
N ASP A 23 1.04 0.22 -13.85
CA ASP A 23 1.84 0.82 -14.92
C ASP A 23 3.06 1.53 -14.31
N PRO A 24 4.29 1.13 -14.68
CA PRO A 24 5.51 1.72 -14.13
C PRO A 24 5.67 3.21 -14.45
N LEU A 25 4.98 3.74 -15.46
CA LEU A 25 5.01 5.16 -15.84
C LEU A 25 3.93 5.99 -15.13
N LYS A 26 3.02 5.36 -14.37
CA LYS A 26 2.04 6.06 -13.56
C LYS A 26 2.76 6.84 -12.46
N LYS A 27 2.38 8.10 -12.25
CA LYS A 27 2.87 8.91 -11.15
C LYS A 27 2.08 8.69 -9.87
N VAL A 28 2.80 8.55 -8.76
CA VAL A 28 2.26 8.60 -7.39
C VAL A 28 3.07 9.62 -6.62
N GLY A 29 2.41 10.67 -6.13
CA GLY A 29 3.10 11.91 -5.78
C GLY A 29 3.78 12.51 -7.02
N ASP A 30 5.05 12.90 -6.88
CA ASP A 30 5.82 13.53 -7.96
C ASP A 30 6.74 12.56 -8.72
N CYS A 31 6.70 11.26 -8.40
CA CYS A 31 7.58 10.25 -8.97
C CYS A 31 6.81 9.18 -9.76
N ASP A 32 7.43 8.70 -10.84
CA ASP A 32 6.96 7.50 -11.54
C ASP A 32 7.08 6.27 -10.62
N LEU A 33 6.10 5.39 -10.71
CA LEU A 33 5.94 4.23 -9.85
C LEU A 33 7.12 3.25 -9.97
N GLY A 34 7.54 2.99 -11.22
CA GLY A 34 8.57 2.01 -11.57
C GLY A 34 8.08 0.56 -11.46
N CYS A 35 8.87 -0.37 -12.00
CA CYS A 35 8.49 -1.79 -12.12
C CYS A 35 8.41 -2.54 -10.77
N GLU A 36 8.96 -1.97 -9.71
CA GLU A 36 9.07 -2.61 -8.39
C GLU A 36 7.87 -2.28 -7.47
N TYR A 37 6.99 -1.38 -7.88
CA TYR A 37 5.90 -0.86 -7.04
C TYR A 37 4.55 -0.97 -7.73
N TRP A 38 3.51 -1.13 -6.92
CA TRP A 38 2.12 -0.92 -7.33
C TRP A 38 1.56 0.31 -6.62
N GLU A 39 0.66 1.03 -7.30
CA GLU A 39 -0.14 2.07 -6.68
C GLU A 39 -1.26 1.39 -5.90
N VAL A 40 -1.34 1.68 -4.59
CA VAL A 40 -2.35 1.11 -3.70
C VAL A 40 -3.06 2.20 -2.91
N ALA A 41 -4.39 2.14 -2.84
CA ALA A 41 -5.21 2.98 -1.98
C ALA A 41 -5.29 2.37 -0.57
N ILE A 42 -4.95 3.13 0.47
CA ILE A 42 -5.01 2.64 1.86
C ILE A 42 -6.46 2.72 2.37
N ASN A 43 -7.08 1.56 2.58
CA ASN A 43 -8.42 1.47 3.12
C ASN A 43 -8.41 1.48 4.66
N VAL A 44 -7.49 0.72 5.28
CA VAL A 44 -7.38 0.59 6.74
C VAL A 44 -5.91 0.47 7.14
N ALA A 45 -5.47 1.30 8.09
CA ALA A 45 -4.17 1.14 8.75
C ALA A 45 -4.26 0.09 9.87
N LEU A 46 -3.39 -0.92 9.84
CA LEU A 46 -3.22 -1.89 10.93
C LEU A 46 -2.01 -1.54 11.81
N VAL A 47 -0.99 -0.90 11.21
CA VAL A 47 0.18 -0.36 11.90
C VAL A 47 0.40 1.07 11.42
N TYR A 48 -0.18 2.04 12.14
CA TYR A 48 -0.16 3.45 11.77
C TYR A 48 1.24 4.01 11.57
N SER A 49 2.20 3.60 12.39
CA SER A 49 3.58 4.10 12.36
C SER A 49 4.48 3.41 11.34
N GLU A 50 3.98 2.47 10.53
CA GLU A 50 4.81 1.85 9.48
C GLU A 50 5.22 2.93 8.47
N PRO A 51 6.53 3.16 8.25
CA PRO A 51 6.98 4.20 7.35
C PRO A 51 6.65 3.87 5.89
N LEU A 52 6.35 4.89 5.09
CA LEU A 52 6.22 4.72 3.66
C LEU A 52 7.61 4.49 3.02
N PRO A 53 7.73 3.59 2.04
CA PRO A 53 8.99 3.37 1.32
C PRO A 53 9.36 4.58 0.47
N ARG A 54 8.34 5.28 -0.03
CA ARG A 54 8.43 6.48 -0.85
C ARG A 54 7.50 7.55 -0.25
N PRO A 55 7.94 8.25 0.80
CA PRO A 55 7.20 9.39 1.33
C PRO A 55 7.10 10.50 0.27
N TYR A 56 5.98 11.21 0.22
CA TYR A 56 5.79 12.40 -0.61
C TYR A 56 4.83 13.38 0.06
N GLY A 57 5.05 14.68 -0.15
CA GLY A 57 4.28 15.73 0.52
C GLY A 57 4.25 15.54 2.04
N GLN A 58 3.03 15.44 2.60
CA GLN A 58 2.79 15.22 4.03
C GLN A 58 2.77 13.74 4.45
N PHE A 59 2.74 12.80 3.50
CA PHE A 59 2.55 11.38 3.78
C PHE A 59 3.87 10.70 4.10
N LYS A 60 4.06 10.30 5.36
CA LYS A 60 5.31 9.69 5.86
C LYS A 60 5.11 8.28 6.38
N THR A 61 3.90 7.95 6.81
CA THR A 61 3.52 6.65 7.37
C THR A 61 2.24 6.11 6.75
N ILE A 62 1.96 4.82 6.95
CA ILE A 62 0.67 4.21 6.59
C ILE A 62 -0.51 4.97 7.22
N GLY A 63 -0.35 5.45 8.45
CA GLY A 63 -1.39 6.22 9.15
C GLY A 63 -1.70 7.56 8.49
N ASP A 64 -0.69 8.24 7.97
CA ASP A 64 -0.88 9.52 7.26
C ASP A 64 -1.64 9.34 5.95
N ALA A 65 -1.51 8.16 5.32
CA ALA A 65 -1.96 7.88 3.96
C ALA A 65 -3.34 7.22 3.87
N ILE A 66 -4.10 7.12 4.98
CA ILE A 66 -5.44 6.53 4.96
C ILE A 66 -6.36 7.34 4.05
N GLY A 67 -7.00 6.68 3.08
CA GLY A 67 -7.85 7.31 2.07
C GLY A 67 -7.11 7.82 0.83
N GLU A 68 -5.78 7.73 0.82
CA GLU A 68 -4.91 8.20 -0.27
C GLU A 68 -4.20 7.03 -0.97
N THR A 69 -3.59 7.29 -2.14
CA THR A 69 -2.82 6.28 -2.88
C THR A 69 -1.32 6.41 -2.63
N ILE A 70 -0.63 5.30 -2.43
CA ILE A 70 0.82 5.26 -2.21
C ILE A 70 1.49 4.24 -3.13
N ALA A 71 2.79 4.40 -3.34
CA ALA A 71 3.61 3.36 -3.96
C ALA A 71 3.99 2.31 -2.90
N TRP A 72 3.65 1.04 -3.13
CA TRP A 72 4.07 -0.07 -2.27
C TRP A 72 4.78 -1.17 -3.06
N PRO A 73 5.84 -1.81 -2.54
CA PRO A 73 6.53 -2.85 -3.30
C PRO A 73 5.60 -4.02 -3.58
N PHE A 74 5.52 -4.45 -4.84
CA PHE A 74 4.57 -5.50 -5.23
C PHE A 74 4.86 -6.82 -4.50
N THR A 75 6.12 -7.08 -4.17
CA THR A 75 6.58 -8.26 -3.43
C THR A 75 6.08 -8.30 -1.98
N LEU A 76 5.58 -7.17 -1.45
CA LEU A 76 4.98 -7.04 -0.12
C LEU A 76 3.45 -6.89 -0.17
N VAL A 77 2.83 -7.07 -1.35
CA VAL A 77 1.37 -7.11 -1.51
C VAL A 77 0.90 -8.56 -1.48
N ARG A 78 -0.13 -8.86 -0.67
CA ARG A 78 -0.72 -10.22 -0.55
C ARG A 78 -2.22 -10.16 -0.75
N MET A 79 -2.78 -11.11 -1.50
CA MET A 79 -4.22 -11.19 -1.70
C MET A 79 -4.94 -11.42 -0.36
N CYS A 80 -5.97 -10.63 -0.08
CA CYS A 80 -6.87 -10.90 1.02
C CYS A 80 -7.91 -11.91 0.54
N LEU A 81 -7.79 -13.18 0.94
CA LEU A 81 -8.68 -14.26 0.53
C LEU A 81 -9.98 -14.33 1.34
N LEU A 82 -10.30 -13.29 2.12
CA LEU A 82 -11.61 -13.20 2.76
C LEU A 82 -12.65 -13.00 1.65
N THR A 83 -13.23 -14.10 1.18
CA THR A 83 -14.43 -14.08 0.34
C THR A 83 -15.52 -13.37 1.12
N VAL A 84 -16.10 -12.32 0.54
CA VAL A 84 -17.28 -11.69 1.09
C VAL A 84 -18.37 -12.76 1.12
N GLN A 85 -18.63 -13.36 2.27
CA GLN A 85 -19.89 -14.04 2.53
C GLN A 85 -20.91 -12.93 2.79
N ILE A 86 -21.56 -12.50 1.72
CA ILE A 86 -22.78 -11.72 1.82
C ILE A 86 -23.86 -12.70 2.32
N PRO A 87 -24.62 -12.38 3.39
CA PRO A 87 -25.73 -13.22 3.85
C PRO A 87 -26.84 -13.37 2.80
#